data_AF-A0A450ZQ37-F1
#
_entry.id   AF-A0A450ZQ37-F1
#
_cell.length_a   1.000
_cell.length_b   1.000
_cell.length_c   1.000
_cell.angle_alpha   90.00
_cell.angle_beta   90.00
_cell.angle_gamma   90.00
#
_symmetry.space_group_name_H-M   'P 1'
#
loop_
_entity.id
_entity.type
_entity.pdbx_description
1 polymer ?
#
loop_
_entity_poly.entity_id
_entity_poly.type
_entity_poly.pdbx_seq_one_letter_code
_entity_poly.pdbx_strand_id
1 'polypeptide(L)'
;MKDCPVCKRSNLAEAMEYCPQCGADLECFGLLHNLQESGNTGYVKQGSFTVSPKIKWFMLTLLLSGLLLGLVAGGSYLDTRMDQLTVRLSEVESLSRHQKSIPKLAQHVTTMEQQIKKLEEDNFQKRIDDLDQRRTVAWRRIKAALATYGTSVDLGSRP
;
A
#
# COMPACT_ATOMS: atom_id res chain seq x y z
N MET A 1 -14.80 -11.05 -38.27
CA MET A 1 -13.74 -11.49 -37.34
C MET A 1 -12.84 -10.29 -37.09
N LYS A 2 -12.68 -9.89 -35.83
CA LYS A 2 -11.89 -8.70 -35.48
C LYS A 2 -10.55 -9.16 -34.89
N ASP A 3 -9.49 -8.43 -35.21
CA ASP A 3 -8.17 -8.62 -34.59
C ASP A 3 -8.02 -7.62 -33.43
N CYS A 4 -7.31 -8.01 -32.37
CA CYS A 4 -7.04 -7.08 -31.28
C CYS A 4 -6.01 -6.02 -31.73
N PRO A 5 -6.31 -4.71 -31.63
CA PRO A 5 -5.38 -3.66 -32.05
C PRO A 5 -4.12 -3.58 -31.17
N VAL A 6 -4.16 -4.13 -29.96
CA VAL A 6 -3.04 -4.10 -29.00
C VAL A 6 -2.12 -5.30 -29.20
N CYS A 7 -2.65 -6.52 -29.13
CA CYS A 7 -1.84 -7.74 -29.14
C CYS A 7 -1.86 -8.51 -30.46
N LYS A 8 -2.54 -7.99 -31.49
CA LYS A 8 -2.67 -8.58 -32.85
C LYS A 8 -3.20 -10.01 -32.88
N ARG A 9 -3.90 -10.44 -31.83
CA ARG A 9 -4.53 -11.76 -31.78
C ARG A 9 -5.71 -11.79 -32.75
N SER A 10 -5.70 -12.77 -33.64
CA SER A 10 -6.80 -13.02 -34.58
C SER A 10 -7.91 -13.88 -34.00
N ASN A 11 -9.07 -13.91 -34.68
CA ASN A 11 -10.24 -14.72 -34.35
C ASN A 11 -10.98 -14.30 -33.06
N LEU A 12 -11.11 -13.00 -32.79
CA LEU A 12 -12.03 -12.55 -31.73
C LEU A 12 -13.48 -12.59 -32.24
N ALA A 13 -14.37 -13.11 -31.38
CA ALA A 13 -15.80 -13.08 -31.62
C ALA A 13 -16.28 -11.62 -31.65
N GLU A 14 -17.18 -11.31 -32.57
CA GLU A 14 -17.60 -9.92 -32.85
C GLU A 14 -18.38 -9.26 -31.70
N ALA A 15 -18.94 -10.06 -30.79
CA ALA A 15 -19.70 -9.62 -29.63
C ALA A 15 -18.87 -9.52 -28.32
N MET A 16 -17.52 -9.54 -28.40
CA MET A 16 -16.65 -9.54 -27.23
C MET A 16 -16.20 -8.12 -26.88
N GLU A 17 -16.52 -7.66 -25.66
CA GLU A 17 -16.18 -6.31 -25.16
C GLU A 17 -14.69 -6.17 -24.81
N TYR A 18 -14.05 -7.25 -24.37
CA TYR A 18 -12.64 -7.24 -23.94
C TYR A 18 -11.81 -8.31 -24.64
N CYS A 19 -10.55 -8.01 -24.92
CA CYS A 19 -9.60 -9.00 -25.39
C CYS A 19 -9.18 -9.94 -24.24
N PRO A 20 -9.39 -11.27 -24.33
CA PRO A 20 -9.03 -12.20 -23.26
C PRO A 20 -7.53 -12.37 -23.06
N GLN A 21 -6.68 -11.89 -23.99
CA GLN A 21 -5.23 -12.04 -23.89
C GLN A 21 -4.54 -10.84 -23.24
N CYS A 22 -5.00 -9.62 -23.53
CA CYS A 22 -4.36 -8.40 -23.04
C CYS A 22 -5.29 -7.49 -22.23
N GLY A 23 -6.57 -7.85 -22.08
CA GLY A 23 -7.56 -7.06 -21.34
C GLY A 23 -7.95 -5.75 -22.01
N ALA A 24 -7.56 -5.52 -23.27
CA ALA A 24 -7.92 -4.31 -24.00
C ALA A 24 -9.43 -4.25 -24.24
N ASP A 25 -10.04 -3.11 -23.92
CA ASP A 25 -11.44 -2.79 -24.21
C ASP A 25 -11.61 -2.54 -25.71
N LEU A 26 -12.30 -3.46 -26.39
CA LEU A 26 -12.51 -3.44 -27.84
C LEU A 26 -13.66 -2.52 -28.25
N GLU A 27 -14.56 -2.18 -27.33
CA GLU A 27 -15.69 -1.28 -27.58
C GLU A 27 -15.18 0.16 -27.78
N CYS A 28 -14.26 0.59 -26.93
CA CYS A 28 -13.59 1.89 -27.06
C CYS A 28 -12.84 2.04 -28.40
N PHE A 29 -12.15 0.99 -28.85
CA PHE A 29 -11.46 1.03 -30.16
C PHE A 29 -12.44 1.03 -31.33
N GLY A 30 -13.61 0.40 -31.20
CA GLY A 30 -14.68 0.46 -32.20
C GLY A 30 -15.19 1.90 -32.40
N LEU A 31 -15.40 2.64 -31.31
CA LEU A 31 -15.81 4.05 -31.38
C LEU A 31 -14.75 4.95 -32.04
N LEU A 32 -13.47 4.69 -31.78
CA LEU A 32 -12.37 5.41 -32.41
C LEU A 32 -12.26 5.11 -33.92
N HIS A 33 -12.52 3.87 -34.33
CA HIS A 33 -12.52 3.52 -35.75
C HIS A 33 -13.66 4.20 -36.52
N ASN A 34 -14.83 4.36 -35.89
CA ASN A 34 -15.96 5.10 -36.47
C ASN A 34 -15.69 6.60 -36.61
N LEU A 35 -14.79 7.18 -35.80
CA LEU A 35 -14.37 8.58 -35.95
C LEU A 35 -13.41 8.77 -37.13
N GLN A 36 -12.68 7.73 -37.54
CA GLN A 36 -11.68 7.82 -38.60
C GLN A 36 -12.30 7.77 -40.01
N GLU A 37 -13.53 7.27 -40.17
CA GLU A 37 -14.20 7.16 -41.47
C GLU A 37 -14.87 8.46 -41.97
N SER A 38 -14.89 9.55 -41.20
CA SER A 38 -15.42 10.84 -41.67
C SER A 38 -14.46 11.60 -42.60
N GLY A 39 -13.38 10.96 -43.07
CA GLY A 39 -12.32 11.55 -43.90
C GLY A 39 -12.57 11.54 -45.42
N ASN A 40 -13.76 11.18 -45.89
CA ASN A 40 -14.07 11.08 -47.33
C ASN A 40 -15.33 11.85 -47.73
N THR A 41 -15.39 13.14 -47.39
CA THR A 41 -16.30 14.07 -48.07
C THR A 41 -15.51 14.83 -49.12
N GLY A 42 -15.85 14.55 -50.38
CA GLY A 42 -15.24 15.14 -51.56
C GLY A 42 -15.13 16.67 -51.48
N TYR A 43 -14.04 17.15 -52.07
CA TYR A 43 -13.76 18.55 -52.37
C TYR A 43 -15.00 19.25 -52.95
N VAL A 44 -15.73 19.99 -52.11
CA VAL A 44 -16.69 20.99 -52.56
C VAL A 44 -15.92 22.28 -52.86
N LYS A 45 -16.07 22.74 -54.10
CA LYS A 45 -15.49 23.98 -54.64
C LYS A 45 -15.50 25.12 -53.62
N GLN A 46 -14.30 25.61 -53.32
CA GLN A 46 -14.02 26.81 -52.56
C GLN A 46 -14.60 28.04 -53.29
N GLY A 47 -15.84 28.39 -52.93
CA GLY A 47 -16.44 29.66 -53.31
C GLY A 47 -15.78 30.79 -52.54
N SER A 48 -15.02 31.62 -53.25
CA SER A 48 -14.51 32.90 -52.74
C SER A 48 -15.70 33.84 -52.43
N PHE A 49 -16.23 33.73 -51.22
CA PHE A 49 -17.13 34.74 -50.66
C PHE A 49 -16.28 35.94 -50.23
N THR A 50 -16.40 37.05 -50.94
CA THR A 50 -15.91 38.35 -50.51
C THR A 50 -16.78 38.81 -49.33
N VAL A 51 -16.41 38.35 -48.14
CA VAL A 51 -17.12 38.68 -46.89
C VAL A 51 -16.91 40.16 -46.59
N SER A 52 -17.99 40.93 -46.66
CA SER A 52 -18.00 42.36 -46.36
C SER A 52 -17.41 42.63 -44.96
N PRO A 53 -16.56 43.66 -44.77
CA PRO A 53 -15.79 43.89 -43.54
C PRO A 53 -16.63 43.97 -42.25
N LYS A 54 -17.92 44.32 -42.34
CA LYS A 54 -18.86 44.28 -41.20
C LYS A 54 -19.13 42.86 -40.68
N ILE A 55 -19.23 41.87 -41.56
CA ILE A 55 -19.54 40.48 -41.17
C ILE A 55 -18.34 39.82 -40.46
N LYS A 56 -17.11 40.23 -40.80
CA LYS A 56 -15.89 39.79 -40.10
C LYS A 56 -15.91 40.15 -38.61
N TRP A 57 -16.40 41.34 -38.26
CA TRP A 57 -16.50 41.76 -36.86
C TRP A 57 -17.51 40.93 -36.07
N PHE A 58 -18.68 40.66 -36.64
CA PHE A 58 -19.70 39.81 -36.01
C PHE A 58 -19.22 38.38 -35.76
N MET A 59 -18.51 37.79 -36.71
CA MET A 59 -17.92 36.46 -36.52
C MET A 59 -16.89 36.45 -35.39
N LEU A 60 -16.07 37.49 -35.29
CA LEU A 60 -15.05 37.61 -34.24
C LEU A 60 -15.69 37.77 -32.85
N THR A 61 -16.80 38.52 -32.76
CA THR A 61 -17.55 38.68 -31.49
C THR A 61 -18.20 37.37 -31.07
N LEU A 62 -18.80 36.63 -32.01
CA LEU A 62 -19.38 35.32 -31.76
C LEU A 62 -18.34 34.31 -31.28
N LEU A 63 -17.17 34.29 -31.93
CA LEU A 63 -16.07 33.38 -31.59
C LEU A 63 -15.50 33.68 -30.20
N LEU A 64 -15.33 34.97 -29.86
CA LEU A 64 -14.90 35.39 -28.53
C LEU A 64 -15.94 35.01 -27.46
N SER A 65 -17.23 35.20 -27.75
CA SER A 65 -18.31 34.87 -26.81
C SER A 65 -18.40 33.36 -26.54
N GLY A 66 -18.24 32.53 -27.58
CA GLY A 66 -18.20 31.09 -27.45
C GLY A 66 -16.97 30.62 -26.67
N LEU A 67 -15.81 31.23 -26.89
CA LEU A 67 -14.59 30.93 -26.15
C LEU A 67 -14.74 31.27 -24.65
N LEU A 68 -15.31 32.43 -24.33
CA LEU A 68 -15.55 32.85 -22.95
C LEU A 68 -16.55 31.91 -22.24
N LEU A 69 -17.64 31.53 -22.92
CA LEU A 69 -18.60 30.55 -22.39
C LEU A 69 -17.95 29.18 -22.15
N GLY A 70 -17.12 28.72 -23.09
CA GLY A 70 -16.36 27.48 -22.96
C GLY A 70 -15.38 27.51 -21.78
N LEU A 71 -14.70 28.64 -21.56
CA LEU A 71 -13.80 28.82 -20.42
C LEU A 71 -14.54 28.84 -19.08
N VAL A 72 -15.71 29.45 -19.00
CA VAL A 72 -16.54 29.46 -17.77
C VAL A 72 -17.08 28.07 -17.46
N ALA A 73 -17.59 27.36 -18.47
CA ALA A 73 -18.06 25.98 -18.31
C ALA A 73 -16.92 25.02 -17.97
N GLY A 74 -15.75 25.17 -18.61
CA GLY A 74 -14.56 24.38 -18.31
C GLY A 74 -13.98 24.68 -16.91
N GLY A 75 -13.98 25.95 -16.51
CA GLY A 75 -13.52 26.39 -15.19
C GLY A 75 -14.34 25.79 -14.05
N SER A 76 -15.67 25.80 -14.18
CA SER A 76 -16.57 25.18 -13.18
C SER A 76 -16.41 23.66 -13.09
N TYR A 77 -16.16 22.98 -14.20
CA TYR A 77 -15.84 21.55 -14.18
C TYR A 77 -14.50 21.26 -13.48
N LEU A 78 -13.47 22.07 -13.73
CA LEU A 78 -12.18 21.93 -13.05
C LEU A 78 -12.29 22.18 -11.55
N ASP A 79 -13.11 23.15 -11.14
CA ASP A 79 -13.34 23.48 -9.73
C ASP A 79 -13.94 22.28 -8.96
N THR A 80 -15.01 21.70 -9.50
CA THR A 80 -15.63 20.49 -8.89
C THR A 80 -14.67 19.29 -8.84
N ARG A 81 -13.80 19.13 -9.83
CA ARG A 81 -12.75 18.10 -9.84
C ARG A 81 -11.69 18.36 -8.77
N MET A 82 -11.31 19.62 -8.55
CA MET A 82 -10.34 19.98 -7.53
C MET A 82 -10.90 19.77 -6.13
N ASP A 83 -12.17 20.10 -5.88
CA ASP A 83 -12.83 19.80 -4.60
C ASP A 83 -12.83 18.30 -4.30
N GLN A 84 -13.11 17.47 -5.29
CA GLN A 84 -13.09 16.03 -5.14
C GLN A 84 -11.68 15.48 -4.82
N LEU A 85 -10.63 16.09 -5.40
CA LEU A 85 -9.24 15.77 -5.08
C LEU A 85 -8.84 16.25 -3.68
N THR A 86 -9.30 17.43 -3.26
CA THR A 86 -9.06 17.98 -1.92
C THR A 86 -9.62 17.07 -0.83
N VAL A 87 -10.85 16.55 -1.03
CA VAL A 87 -11.46 15.59 -0.11
C VAL A 87 -10.62 14.32 -0.01
N ARG A 88 -10.22 13.73 -1.14
CA ARG A 88 -9.37 12.52 -1.17
C ARG A 88 -8.02 12.74 -0.52
N LEU A 89 -7.39 13.90 -0.74
CA LEU A 89 -6.13 14.27 -0.10
C LEU A 89 -6.27 14.34 1.43
N SER A 90 -7.38 14.89 1.93
CA SER A 90 -7.63 14.95 3.38
C SER A 90 -7.84 13.56 4.01
N GLU A 91 -8.50 12.64 3.29
CA GLU A 91 -8.63 11.23 3.71
C GLU A 91 -7.27 10.55 3.78
N VAL A 92 -6.43 10.70 2.73
CA VAL A 92 -5.08 10.12 2.69
C VAL A 92 -4.17 10.73 3.76
N GLU A 93 -4.29 12.03 4.03
CA GLU A 93 -3.52 12.68 5.09
C GLU A 93 -3.92 12.14 6.48
N SER A 94 -5.20 11.83 6.70
CA SER A 94 -5.67 11.23 7.95
C SER A 94 -5.07 9.83 8.18
N LEU A 95 -4.91 9.04 7.11
CA LEU A 95 -4.22 7.74 7.15
C LEU A 95 -2.71 7.90 7.42
N SER A 96 -2.09 8.93 6.83
CA SER A 96 -0.68 9.27 7.09
C SER A 96 -0.43 9.66 8.56
N ARG A 97 -1.39 10.33 9.22
CA ARG A 97 -1.29 10.59 10.67
C ARG A 97 -1.35 9.31 11.51
N HIS A 98 -2.12 8.30 11.08
CA HIS A 98 -2.10 6.96 11.70
C HIS A 98 -0.78 6.22 11.46
N GLN A 99 -0.12 6.45 10.33
CA GLN A 99 1.22 5.89 10.08
C GLN A 99 2.26 6.41 11.09
N LYS A 100 2.05 7.61 11.65
CA LYS A 100 2.92 8.20 12.68
C LYS A 100 2.84 7.48 14.04
N SER A 101 1.83 6.65 14.30
CA SER A 101 1.76 5.81 15.52
C SER A 101 2.45 4.45 15.38
N ILE A 102 2.78 4.01 14.15
CA ILE A 102 3.52 2.77 13.90
C ILE A 102 4.90 2.76 14.59
N PRO A 103 5.74 3.83 14.54
CA PRO A 103 7.02 3.81 15.25
C PRO A 103 6.86 3.76 16.77
N LYS A 104 5.80 4.34 17.34
CA LYS A 104 5.50 4.24 18.77
C LYS A 104 5.13 2.82 19.18
N LEU A 105 4.34 2.13 18.35
CA LEU A 105 3.99 0.73 18.58
C LEU A 105 5.23 -0.16 18.49
N ALA A 106 6.09 0.05 17.49
CA ALA A 106 7.35 -0.70 17.36
C ALA A 106 8.24 -0.51 18.58
N GLN A 107 8.36 0.72 19.10
CA GLN A 107 9.12 1.00 20.32
C GLN A 107 8.50 0.35 21.58
N HIS A 108 7.18 0.29 21.67
CA HIS A 108 6.51 -0.40 22.76
C HIS A 108 6.73 -1.92 22.69
N VAL A 109 6.66 -2.50 21.49
CA VAL A 109 6.91 -3.94 21.28
C VAL A 109 8.34 -4.31 21.66
N THR A 110 9.34 -3.53 21.28
CA THR A 110 10.74 -3.81 21.65
C THR A 110 10.98 -3.68 23.15
N THR A 111 10.36 -2.68 23.80
CA THR A 111 10.44 -2.51 25.26
C THR A 111 9.83 -3.71 26.00
N MET A 112 8.66 -4.17 25.54
CA MET A 112 7.99 -5.33 26.12
C MET A 112 8.78 -6.61 25.90
N GLU A 113 9.40 -6.80 24.73
CA GLU A 113 10.27 -7.94 24.45
C GLU A 113 11.48 -7.98 25.39
N GLN A 114 12.10 -6.83 25.66
CA GLN A 114 13.19 -6.71 26.62
C GLN A 114 12.75 -7.05 28.05
N GLN A 115 11.54 -6.63 28.45
CA GLN A 115 10.99 -6.97 29.77
C GLN A 115 10.74 -8.47 29.92
N ILE A 116 10.22 -9.13 28.88
CA ILE A 116 9.99 -10.58 28.88
C ILE A 116 11.32 -11.32 29.04
N LYS A 117 12.33 -10.96 28.23
CA LYS A 117 13.67 -11.57 28.32
C LYS A 117 14.28 -11.42 29.71
N LYS A 118 14.17 -10.23 30.30
CA LYS A 118 14.66 -9.98 31.66
C LYS A 118 13.94 -10.85 32.69
N LEU A 119 12.62 -10.95 32.60
CA LEU A 119 11.82 -11.74 33.53
C LEU A 119 12.12 -13.24 33.41
N GLU A 120 12.37 -13.73 32.20
CA GLU A 120 12.85 -15.10 31.97
C GLU A 120 14.22 -15.33 32.60
N GLU A 121 15.18 -14.42 32.38
CA GLU A 121 16.53 -14.50 32.96
C GLU A 121 16.50 -14.49 34.50
N ASP A 122 15.71 -13.59 35.10
CA ASP A 122 15.50 -13.54 36.55
C ASP A 122 14.91 -14.86 37.09
N ASN A 123 13.96 -15.48 36.35
CA ASN A 123 13.38 -16.76 36.73
C ASN A 123 14.39 -17.90 36.63
N PHE A 124 15.20 -17.92 35.56
CA PHE A 124 16.30 -18.89 35.43
C PHE A 124 17.30 -18.75 36.56
N GLN A 125 17.71 -17.53 36.89
CA GLN A 125 18.65 -17.28 37.97
C GLN A 125 18.10 -17.76 39.32
N LYS A 126 16.84 -17.47 39.61
CA LYS A 126 16.17 -17.94 40.84
C LYS A 126 16.14 -19.46 40.97
N ARG A 127 15.97 -20.17 39.85
CA ARG A 127 16.01 -21.64 39.84
C ARG A 127 17.41 -22.19 40.10
N ILE A 128 18.45 -21.53 39.56
CA ILE A 128 19.84 -21.88 39.84
C ILE A 128 20.14 -21.69 41.33
N ASP A 129 19.73 -20.56 41.90
CA ASP A 129 19.97 -20.24 43.30
C ASP A 129 19.26 -21.25 44.25
N ASP A 130 18.02 -21.64 43.96
CA ASP A 130 17.31 -22.68 44.72
C ASP A 130 18.05 -24.03 44.67
N LEU A 131 18.53 -24.42 43.48
CA LEU A 131 19.29 -25.65 43.32
C LEU A 131 20.61 -25.62 44.08
N ASP A 132 21.33 -24.50 44.07
CA ASP A 132 22.60 -24.37 44.79
C ASP A 132 22.40 -24.35 46.32
N GLN A 133 21.32 -23.72 46.78
CA GLN A 133 20.91 -23.77 48.18
C GLN A 133 20.64 -25.22 48.61
N ARG A 134 19.86 -25.98 47.83
CA ARG A 134 19.56 -27.40 48.10
C ARG A 134 20.83 -28.25 48.10
N ARG A 135 21.73 -28.03 47.14
CA ARG A 135 23.03 -28.70 47.07
C ARG A 135 23.85 -28.44 48.34
N THR A 136 23.92 -27.19 48.77
CA THR A 136 24.65 -26.79 49.99
C THR A 136 24.09 -27.47 51.24
N VAL A 137 22.76 -27.53 51.37
CA VAL A 137 22.10 -28.23 52.50
C VAL A 137 22.40 -29.72 52.46
N ALA A 138 22.29 -30.37 51.30
CA ALA A 138 22.61 -31.79 51.14
C ALA A 138 24.07 -32.08 51.49
N TRP A 139 25.01 -31.24 51.04
CA TRP A 139 26.42 -31.36 51.36
C TRP A 139 26.70 -31.26 52.85
N ARG A 140 26.05 -30.32 53.56
CA ARG A 140 26.17 -30.22 55.02
C ARG A 140 25.67 -31.49 55.72
N ARG A 141 24.55 -32.06 55.27
CA ARG A 141 24.01 -33.31 55.83
C ARG A 141 24.96 -34.49 55.62
N ILE A 142 25.52 -34.64 54.42
CA ILE A 142 26.52 -35.67 54.11
C ILE A 142 27.75 -35.50 55.01
N LYS A 143 28.27 -34.27 55.14
CA LYS A 143 29.43 -33.99 55.99
C LYS A 143 29.16 -34.33 57.46
N ALA A 144 27.98 -34.01 57.98
CA ALA A 144 27.58 -34.35 59.34
C ALA A 144 27.45 -35.87 59.57
N ALA A 145 26.87 -36.59 58.61
CA ALA A 145 26.78 -38.05 58.66
C ALA A 145 28.17 -38.68 58.66
N LEU A 146 29.07 -38.26 57.76
CA LEU A 146 30.45 -38.75 57.70
C LEU A 146 31.22 -38.51 59.00
N ALA A 147 31.04 -37.34 59.64
CA ALA A 147 31.67 -37.06 60.93
C ALA A 147 31.19 -38.02 62.05
N THR A 148 29.92 -38.43 62.00
CA THR A 148 29.32 -39.39 62.95
C THR A 148 29.90 -40.80 62.77
N TYR A 149 30.10 -41.23 61.52
CA TYR A 149 30.71 -42.55 61.24
C TYR A 149 32.22 -42.56 61.48
N GLY A 150 32.94 -41.50 61.13
CA GLY A 150 34.40 -41.40 61.29
C GLY A 150 34.86 -41.39 62.75
N THR A 151 34.03 -40.94 63.68
CA THR A 151 34.31 -40.98 65.13
C THR A 151 34.07 -42.35 65.77
N SER A 152 33.45 -43.30 65.05
CA SER A 152 33.20 -44.66 65.55
C SER A 152 34.33 -45.66 65.29
N VAL A 153 35.40 -45.24 64.59
CA VAL A 153 36.58 -46.07 64.27
C VAL A 153 37.78 -45.66 65.14
N ASP A 154 37.55 -45.57 66.45
CA ASP A 154 38.65 -45.50 67.45
C ASP A 154 38.35 -46.41 68.65
N LEU A 155 37.88 -47.62 68.35
CA LEU A 155 37.74 -48.72 69.31
C LEU A 155 38.69 -49.84 68.89
N GLY A 156 39.94 -49.75 69.38
CA GLY A 156 40.83 -50.92 69.41
C GLY A 156 42.27 -50.70 68.96
N SER A 157 42.91 -49.59 69.33
CA SER A 157 44.38 -49.53 69.40
C SER A 157 44.85 -49.45 70.85
N ARG A 158 45.00 -50.62 71.50
CA ARG A 158 46.17 -51.06 72.30
C ARG A 158 45.80 -52.18 73.29
N PRO A 159 46.75 -53.05 73.67
CA PRO A 159 48.16 -53.16 73.26
C PRO A 159 48.43 -54.28 72.25
#